data_AF-A0A8T4QQN6-F1
#
_entry.id   AF-A0A8T4QQN6-F1
#
_cell.length_a   1.000
_cell.length_b   1.000
_cell.length_c   1.000
_cell.angle_alpha   90.00
_cell.angle_beta   90.00
_cell.angle_gamma   90.00
#
_symmetry.space_group_name_H-M   'P 1'
#
loop_
_entity.id
_entity.type
_entity.pdbx_description
1 polymer ?
#
loop_
_entity_poly.entity_id
_entity_poly.type
_entity_poly.pdbx_seq_one_letter_code
_entity_poly.pdbx_strand_id
1 'polypeptide(L)'
;MCSVTFTFLIASLFVLAGCTGNVVKVLPGEYDGFVSCLLDKNVKMYGAYWCPHCANQKELFGDSFTLFEASGGYVECDPKGRNAQPLECTKKGITGFPTWIFSEGQRVSGTQPLTSLSELSDCPL
;
A
#
# COMPACT_ATOMS: atom_id res chain seq x y z
N MET A 1 -13.00 -25.63 10.45
CA MET A 1 -14.28 -26.31 10.74
C MET A 1 -14.65 -26.07 12.20
N CYS A 2 -15.66 -25.25 12.48
CA CYS A 2 -16.34 -25.27 13.78
C CYS A 2 -17.33 -26.42 13.74
N SER A 3 -16.98 -27.55 14.37
CA SER A 3 -17.88 -28.69 14.49
C SER A 3 -18.84 -28.41 15.66
N VAL A 4 -20.11 -28.15 15.35
CA VAL A 4 -21.17 -28.00 16.34
C VAL A 4 -21.89 -29.34 16.41
N THR A 5 -21.45 -30.24 17.29
CA THR A 5 -22.20 -31.46 17.58
C THR A 5 -23.36 -31.13 18.51
N PHE A 6 -24.54 -31.39 17.98
CA PHE A 6 -25.87 -31.17 18.51
C PHE A 6 -26.14 -32.13 19.68
N THR A 7 -25.93 -31.70 20.92
CA THR A 7 -26.49 -32.37 22.10
C THR A 7 -27.42 -31.40 22.81
N PHE A 8 -28.70 -31.50 22.45
CA PHE A 8 -29.81 -30.86 23.17
C PHE A 8 -30.12 -31.66 24.44
N LEU A 9 -30.60 -30.94 25.47
CA LEU A 9 -30.82 -31.36 26.86
C LEU A 9 -29.48 -31.30 27.62
N ILE A 10 -29.22 -30.39 28.56
CA ILE A 10 -29.96 -30.08 29.79
C ILE A 10 -29.54 -28.67 30.28
N ALA A 11 -30.50 -27.93 30.84
CA ALA A 11 -30.44 -26.80 31.78
C ALA A 11 -29.18 -25.88 31.88
N SER A 12 -29.44 -24.59 31.66
CA SER A 12 -28.84 -23.44 32.38
C SER A 12 -27.32 -23.43 32.61
N LEU A 13 -26.59 -22.90 31.63
CA LEU A 13 -25.55 -21.91 31.88
C LEU A 13 -25.30 -21.18 30.55
N PHE A 14 -25.57 -19.87 30.50
CA PHE A 14 -25.12 -19.02 29.41
C PHE A 14 -23.59 -19.00 29.43
N VAL A 15 -22.95 -19.97 28.77
CA VAL A 15 -21.54 -19.88 28.43
C VAL A 15 -21.46 -18.98 27.21
N LEU A 16 -21.40 -17.67 27.46
CA LEU A 16 -20.91 -16.71 26.49
C LEU A 16 -19.49 -17.13 26.13
N ALA A 17 -19.35 -17.85 25.02
CA ALA A 17 -18.08 -18.06 24.36
C ALA A 17 -17.59 -16.71 23.82
N GLY A 18 -17.05 -15.88 24.71
CA GLY A 18 -16.31 -14.69 24.35
C GLY A 18 -14.91 -15.09 23.94
N CYS A 19 -14.67 -15.25 22.64
CA CYS A 19 -13.30 -15.16 22.13
C CYS A 19 -12.87 -13.71 22.31
N THR A 20 -12.20 -13.39 23.43
CA THR A 20 -11.53 -12.11 23.62
C THR A 20 -10.30 -12.07 22.72
N GLY A 21 -10.53 -11.82 21.43
CA GLY A 21 -9.47 -11.46 20.50
C GLY A 21 -8.93 -10.11 20.94
N ASN A 22 -7.64 -10.06 21.27
CA ASN A 22 -6.94 -8.79 21.44
C ASN A 22 -7.06 -8.02 20.13
N VAL A 23 -7.88 -6.97 20.12
CA VAL A 23 -7.95 -6.04 18.99
C VAL A 23 -6.68 -5.20 19.06
N VAL A 24 -5.61 -5.66 18.42
CA VAL A 24 -4.42 -4.82 18.19
C VAL A 24 -4.91 -3.67 17.33
N LYS A 25 -5.08 -2.49 17.94
CA LYS A 25 -5.36 -1.25 17.19
C LYS A 25 -4.12 -0.98 16.34
N VAL A 26 -4.17 -1.34 15.07
CA VAL A 26 -3.24 -0.82 14.07
C VAL A 26 -3.51 0.68 14.00
N LEU A 27 -2.59 1.48 14.52
CA LEU A 27 -2.68 2.92 14.38
C LEU A 27 -2.49 3.23 12.88
N PRO A 28 -3.32 4.11 12.29
CA PRO A 28 -3.09 4.57 10.93
C PRO A 28 -1.70 5.22 10.86
N GLY A 29 -0.98 4.96 9.76
CA GLY A 29 0.30 5.59 9.51
C GLY A 29 0.15 7.11 9.34
N GLU A 30 1.22 7.85 9.64
CA GLU A 30 1.23 9.32 9.62
C GLU A 30 0.69 9.91 8.31
N TYR A 31 0.97 9.25 7.18
CA TYR A 31 0.63 9.71 5.83
C TYR A 31 -0.50 8.90 5.18
N ASP A 32 -1.30 8.15 5.93
CA ASP A 32 -2.35 7.30 5.35
C ASP A 32 -3.38 8.11 4.56
N GLY A 33 -3.77 9.30 5.06
CA GLY A 33 -4.68 10.21 4.35
C GLY A 33 -4.09 10.74 3.04
N PHE A 34 -2.80 11.09 3.05
CA PHE A 34 -2.07 11.51 1.85
C PHE A 34 -2.00 10.36 0.83
N VAL A 35 -1.65 9.15 1.28
CA VAL A 35 -1.62 7.93 0.46
C VAL A 35 -2.98 7.61 -0.14
N SER A 36 -4.07 7.70 0.62
CA SER A 36 -5.43 7.50 0.10
C SER A 36 -5.75 8.47 -1.04
N CYS A 37 -5.42 9.75 -0.87
CA CYS A 37 -5.63 10.74 -1.93
C CYS A 37 -4.80 10.44 -3.19
N LEU A 38 -3.53 10.04 -3.04
CA LEU A 38 -2.68 9.65 -4.18
C LEU A 38 -3.29 8.47 -4.95
N LEU A 39 -3.82 7.48 -4.24
CA LEU A 39 -4.47 6.31 -4.82
C LEU A 39 -5.75 6.69 -5.57
N ASP A 40 -6.59 7.55 -4.98
CA ASP A 40 -7.82 8.05 -5.61
C ASP A 40 -7.52 8.82 -6.90
N LYS A 41 -6.42 9.59 -6.92
CA LYS A 41 -5.91 10.28 -8.10
C LYS A 41 -5.10 9.39 -9.04
N ASN A 42 -5.11 8.07 -8.84
CA ASN A 42 -4.39 7.10 -9.68
C ASN A 42 -2.89 7.40 -9.85
N VAL A 43 -2.27 8.03 -8.86
CA VAL A 43 -0.83 8.27 -8.85
C VAL A 43 -0.11 6.94 -8.64
N LYS A 44 0.87 6.64 -9.48
CA LYS A 44 1.65 5.40 -9.43
C LYS A 44 3.14 5.68 -9.30
N MET A 45 3.82 4.91 -8.47
CA MET A 45 5.27 4.83 -8.40
C MET A 45 5.74 3.53 -9.05
N TYR A 46 6.59 3.64 -10.06
CA TYR A 46 7.24 2.53 -10.73
C TYR A 46 8.67 2.41 -10.19
N GLY A 47 9.04 1.25 -9.66
CA GLY A 47 10.35 1.05 -9.06
C GLY A 47 10.84 -0.39 -9.15
N ALA A 48 11.98 -0.65 -8.53
CA ALA A 48 12.53 -1.98 -8.36
C ALA A 48 12.86 -2.24 -6.89
N TYR A 49 12.64 -3.45 -6.40
CA TYR A 49 12.83 -3.78 -4.98
C TYR A 49 14.27 -3.53 -4.48
N TRP A 50 15.28 -3.63 -5.37
CA TRP A 50 16.70 -3.43 -5.07
C TRP A 50 17.17 -1.99 -5.26
N CYS A 51 16.31 -1.11 -5.79
CA CYS A 51 16.70 0.24 -6.16
C CYS A 51 16.85 1.13 -4.91
N PRO A 52 18.03 1.74 -4.66
CA PRO A 52 18.27 2.51 -3.44
C PRO A 52 17.43 3.78 -3.38
N HIS A 53 17.23 4.48 -4.50
CA HIS A 53 16.35 5.65 -4.57
C HIS A 53 14.87 5.29 -4.30
N CYS A 54 14.49 4.06 -4.62
CA CYS A 54 13.16 3.53 -4.34
C CYS A 54 13.02 3.26 -2.85
N ALA A 55 14.03 2.67 -2.21
CA ALA A 55 14.07 2.51 -0.76
C ALA A 55 13.98 3.86 -0.03
N ASN A 56 14.76 4.87 -0.45
CA ASN A 56 14.68 6.23 0.11
C ASN A 56 13.28 6.82 -0.04
N GLN A 57 12.64 6.63 -1.21
CA GLN A 57 11.27 7.10 -1.41
C GLN A 57 10.29 6.42 -0.45
N LYS A 58 10.40 5.09 -0.28
CA LYS A 58 9.55 4.31 0.64
C LYS A 58 9.72 4.77 2.08
N GLU A 59 10.96 5.06 2.49
CA GLU A 59 11.28 5.54 3.84
C GLU A 59 10.59 6.88 4.17
N LEU A 60 10.49 7.80 3.20
CA LEU A 60 9.79 9.07 3.41
C LEU A 60 8.31 8.88 3.79
N PHE A 61 7.65 7.84 3.28
CA PHE A 61 6.25 7.53 3.62
C PHE A 61 6.10 6.71 4.91
N GLY A 62 7.19 6.20 5.48
CA GLY A 62 7.16 5.28 6.62
C GLY A 62 6.20 4.10 6.41
N ASP A 63 5.45 3.76 7.45
CA ASP A 63 4.51 2.63 7.44
C ASP A 63 3.37 2.81 6.42
N SER A 64 3.00 4.05 6.10
CA SER A 64 1.95 4.37 5.13
C SER A 64 2.29 3.88 3.71
N PHE A 65 3.57 3.64 3.39
CA PHE A 65 3.93 3.03 2.11
C PHE A 65 3.34 1.62 1.94
N THR A 66 3.15 0.89 3.05
CA THR A 66 2.52 -0.45 3.01
C THR A 66 1.10 -0.37 2.47
N LEU A 67 0.33 0.65 2.88
CA LEU A 67 -1.00 0.92 2.34
C LEU A 67 -0.94 1.26 0.85
N PHE A 68 0.01 2.10 0.46
CA PHE A 68 0.20 2.49 -0.93
C PHE A 68 0.54 1.28 -1.82
N GLU A 69 1.45 0.40 -1.38
CA GLU A 69 1.82 -0.82 -2.10
C GLU A 69 0.65 -1.82 -2.15
N ALA A 70 -0.01 -2.08 -1.02
CA ALA A 70 -1.13 -3.02 -0.95
C ALA A 70 -2.34 -2.58 -1.81
N SER A 71 -2.52 -1.28 -1.99
CA SER A 71 -3.59 -0.69 -2.81
C SER A 71 -3.18 -0.46 -4.27
N GLY A 72 -2.01 -0.98 -4.68
CA GLY A 72 -1.53 -0.95 -6.06
C GLY A 72 -0.94 0.39 -6.50
N GLY A 73 -0.62 1.29 -5.59
CA GLY A 73 0.10 2.54 -5.87
C GLY A 73 1.55 2.29 -6.33
N TYR A 74 2.18 1.20 -5.87
CA TYR A 74 3.52 0.79 -6.30
C TYR A 74 3.47 -0.31 -7.37
N VAL A 75 4.27 -0.15 -8.41
CA VAL A 75 4.46 -1.13 -9.48
C VAL A 75 5.91 -1.61 -9.45
N GLU A 76 6.08 -2.88 -9.10
CA GLU A 76 7.39 -3.55 -9.09
C GLU A 76 7.80 -3.95 -10.51
N CYS A 77 8.88 -3.35 -11.01
CA CYS A 77 9.33 -3.51 -12.39
C CYS A 77 10.35 -4.62 -12.58
N ASP A 78 11.00 -5.13 -11.53
CA ASP A 78 11.94 -6.25 -11.65
C ASP A 78 11.20 -7.59 -11.52
N PRO A 79 11.35 -8.53 -12.49
CA PRO A 79 10.66 -9.82 -12.45
C PRO A 79 11.00 -10.71 -11.24
N LYS A 80 12.10 -10.43 -10.53
CA LYS A 80 12.48 -11.13 -9.30
C LYS A 80 11.80 -10.55 -8.05
N GLY A 81 11.16 -9.39 -8.18
CA GLY A 81 10.42 -8.75 -7.10
C GLY A 81 9.09 -9.45 -6.80
N ARG A 82 8.53 -9.14 -5.62
CA ARG A 82 7.22 -9.66 -5.22
C ARG A 82 6.11 -8.96 -6.02
N ASN A 83 5.13 -9.72 -6.51
CA ASN A 83 4.01 -9.20 -7.32
C ASN A 83 4.48 -8.33 -8.50
N ALA A 84 5.60 -8.72 -9.12
CA ALA A 84 6.24 -7.99 -10.19
C ALA A 84 5.35 -7.86 -11.43
N GLN A 85 5.40 -6.70 -12.06
CA GLN A 85 4.66 -6.31 -13.26
C GLN A 85 5.59 -5.70 -14.34
N PRO A 86 6.68 -6.40 -14.75
CA PRO A 86 7.68 -5.86 -15.67
C PRO A 86 7.11 -5.46 -17.05
N LEU A 87 6.06 -6.17 -17.51
CA LEU A 87 5.38 -5.86 -18.76
C LEU A 87 4.67 -4.51 -18.71
N GLU A 88 4.07 -4.17 -17.57
CA GLU A 88 3.42 -2.86 -17.38
C GLU A 88 4.46 -1.74 -17.41
N CYS A 89 5.60 -1.93 -16.73
CA CYS A 89 6.70 -0.97 -16.77
C CYS A 89 7.24 -0.76 -18.19
N THR A 90 7.36 -1.84 -18.97
CA THR A 90 7.76 -1.77 -20.38
C THR A 90 6.74 -1.00 -21.22
N LYS A 91 5.44 -1.30 -21.07
CA LYS A 91 4.35 -0.61 -21.78
C LYS A 91 4.28 0.88 -21.43
N LYS A 92 4.59 1.24 -20.20
CA LYS A 92 4.66 2.63 -19.74
C LYS A 92 5.96 3.32 -20.13
N GLY A 93 6.95 2.61 -20.68
CA GLY A 93 8.24 3.17 -21.07
C GLY A 93 9.07 3.63 -19.87
N ILE A 94 9.06 2.88 -18.78
CA ILE A 94 9.87 3.17 -17.59
C ILE A 94 11.33 2.79 -17.88
N THR A 95 12.22 3.79 -17.87
CA THR A 95 13.66 3.61 -18.14
C THR A 95 14.55 3.85 -16.91
N GLY A 96 13.97 4.35 -15.81
CA GLY A 96 14.68 4.67 -14.58
C GLY A 96 13.78 4.61 -13.36
N PHE A 97 14.36 4.41 -12.18
CA PHE A 97 13.64 4.20 -10.93
C PHE A 97 14.07 5.16 -9.81
N PRO A 98 13.14 5.57 -8.93
CA PRO A 98 11.70 5.46 -9.14
C PRO A 98 11.23 6.43 -10.23
N THR A 99 10.11 6.10 -10.87
CA THR A 99 9.39 7.03 -11.75
C THR A 99 7.96 7.14 -11.24
N TRP A 100 7.51 8.37 -11.00
CA TRP A 100 6.13 8.68 -10.65
C TRP A 100 5.35 9.05 -11.90
N ILE A 101 4.12 8.56 -12.00
CA ILE A 101 3.16 8.94 -13.05
C ILE A 101 1.87 9.40 -12.36
N PHE A 102 1.42 10.60 -12.71
CA PHE A 102 0.18 11.20 -12.20
C PHE A 102 -0.98 10.96 -13.20
N SER A 103 -2.22 11.20 -12.77
CA SER A 103 -3.43 10.99 -13.58
C SER A 103 -3.40 11.67 -14.95
N GLU A 104 -2.82 12.87 -15.03
CA GLU A 104 -2.71 13.65 -16.28
C GLU A 104 -1.58 13.18 -17.20
N GLY A 105 -0.87 12.11 -16.81
CA GLY A 105 0.25 11.54 -17.55
C GLY A 105 1.59 12.27 -17.32
N GLN A 106 1.59 13.36 -16.54
CA GLN A 106 2.82 13.98 -16.05
C GLN A 106 3.68 12.95 -15.31
N ARG A 107 5.01 13.05 -15.49
CA ARG A 107 5.97 12.15 -14.88
C ARG A 107 7.12 12.90 -14.23
N VAL A 108 7.60 12.38 -13.11
CA VAL A 108 8.85 12.82 -12.49
C VAL A 108 9.68 11.60 -12.10
N SER A 109 11.00 11.72 -12.20
CA SER A 109 11.94 10.62 -11.93
C SER A 109 12.78 10.92 -10.69
N GLY A 110 13.23 9.86 -10.02
CA GLY A 110 14.03 9.95 -8.81
C GLY A 110 13.18 10.13 -7.56
N THR A 111 13.83 10.05 -6.39
CA THR A 111 13.21 10.29 -5.09
C THR A 111 12.64 11.72 -5.03
N GLN A 112 11.37 11.84 -4.66
CA GLN A 112 10.65 13.10 -4.51
C GLN A 112 10.33 13.37 -3.04
N PRO A 113 10.49 14.62 -2.55
CA PRO A 113 9.92 15.04 -1.28
C PRO A 113 8.40 14.82 -1.25
N LEU A 114 7.83 14.48 -0.10
CA LEU A 114 6.38 14.32 0.04
C LEU A 114 5.62 15.61 -0.32
N THR A 115 6.19 16.78 0.00
CA THR A 115 5.63 18.08 -0.37
C THR A 115 5.55 18.27 -1.88
N SER A 116 6.57 17.86 -2.64
CA SER A 116 6.53 17.91 -4.11
C SER A 116 5.48 16.97 -4.68
N LEU A 117 5.33 15.77 -4.11
CA LEU A 117 4.27 14.85 -4.50
C LEU A 117 2.88 15.41 -4.17
N SER A 118 2.73 16.07 -3.02
CA SER A 118 1.51 16.78 -2.60
C SER A 118 1.14 17.89 -3.58
N GLU A 119 2.09 18.75 -3.94
CA GLU A 119 1.88 19.84 -4.91
C GLU A 119 1.50 19.30 -6.30
N LEU A 120 2.20 18.29 -6.80
CA LEU A 120 1.96 17.71 -8.14
C LEU A 120 0.65 16.93 -8.22
N SER A 121 0.24 16.29 -7.13
CA SER A 121 -1.01 15.54 -7.07
C SER A 121 -2.19 16.38 -6.61
N ASP A 122 -1.97 17.57 -6.05
CA ASP A 122 -2.99 18.34 -5.34
C ASP A 122 -3.64 17.49 -4.22
N CYS A 123 -2.81 16.76 -3.48
CA CYS A 123 -3.23 15.97 -2.32
C CYS A 123 -2.67 16.58 -1.04
N PRO A 124 -3.49 16.81 0.00
CA PRO A 124 -3.01 17.36 1.27
C PRO A 124 -2.03 16.39 1.93
N LEU A 125 -0.91 16.94 2.43
CA LEU A 125 0.08 16.22 3.24
C LEU A 125 -0.29 16.29 4.73
#